data_AF-A0AAD2D1Z6-F1
#
_entry.id   AF-A0AAD2D1Z6-F1
#
_cell.length_a   1.000
_cell.length_b   1.000
_cell.length_c   1.000
_cell.angle_alpha   90.00
_cell.angle_beta   90.00
_cell.angle_gamma   90.00
#
_symmetry.space_group_name_H-M   'P 1'
#
loop_
_entity.id
_entity.type
_entity.pdbx_description
1 polymer ?
#
loop_
_entity_poly.entity_id
_entity_poly.type
_entity_poly.pdbx_seq_one_letter_code
_entity_poly.pdbx_strand_id
1 'polypeptide(L)'
;MEIDKEQIQSNEDNYNCPVCFTVMAEPVATPCDHHFCYICIAQTLERNNFACPMCREGFAEDYIPDIDKDLQKEVSEKMPEEFAQVTQLLKENNLYRGSLKSIKFFFGNRHKEVPEAGYDEVGHEWICFVESADPEVTNKFITKIEFKLHPTFHPSKVVVNKLPFQITRIGWGEFEVKIIITWRAWMKKKQTRYNHMLSFEGDGEKKAFIVDIPIDKYEKAMT
;
A
#
# COMPACT_ATOMS: atom_id res chain seq x y z
N MET A 1 -48.33 2.01 30.15
CA MET A 1 -47.57 2.49 28.98
C MET A 1 -46.19 2.80 29.46
N GLU A 2 -45.26 1.86 29.32
CA GLU A 2 -43.83 2.14 29.35
C GLU A 2 -43.26 1.27 28.23
N ILE A 3 -42.88 1.92 27.13
CA ILE A 3 -42.12 1.28 26.06
C ILE A 3 -40.67 1.57 26.43
N ASP A 4 -39.92 0.52 26.78
CA ASP A 4 -38.50 0.60 27.06
C ASP A 4 -37.76 1.18 25.84
N LYS A 5 -37.02 2.27 26.08
CA LYS A 5 -36.28 3.01 25.06
C LYS A 5 -34.91 2.39 24.72
N GLU A 6 -34.65 1.14 25.13
CA GLU A 6 -33.34 0.48 24.97
C GLU A 6 -33.25 -0.51 23.79
N GLN A 7 -34.22 -0.53 22.87
CA GLN A 7 -34.19 -1.41 21.68
C GLN A 7 -34.50 -0.72 20.34
N ILE A 8 -34.01 0.51 20.12
CA ILE A 8 -34.05 1.11 18.78
C ILE A 8 -32.75 1.85 18.49
N GLN A 9 -31.64 1.11 18.40
CA GLN A 9 -30.64 1.45 17.40
C GLN A 9 -30.98 0.54 16.23
N SER A 10 -31.57 1.08 15.17
CA SER A 10 -31.93 0.29 13.99
C SER A 10 -30.70 -0.48 13.54
N ASN A 11 -30.85 -1.77 13.20
CA ASN A 11 -29.77 -2.59 12.62
C ASN A 11 -29.07 -1.91 11.43
N GLU A 12 -29.71 -0.91 10.82
CA GLU A 12 -29.21 -0.06 9.74
C GLU A 12 -27.99 0.80 10.14
N ASP A 13 -27.89 1.28 11.39
CA ASP A 13 -26.78 2.16 11.80
C ASP A 13 -25.45 1.39 11.97
N ASN A 14 -25.52 0.08 12.22
CA ASN A 14 -24.34 -0.75 12.45
C ASN A 14 -23.53 -1.01 11.17
N TYR A 15 -24.14 -0.85 9.99
CA TYR A 15 -23.49 -1.09 8.71
C TYR A 15 -23.16 0.19 7.94
N ASN A 16 -23.49 1.35 8.52
CA ASN A 16 -23.22 2.64 7.91
C ASN A 16 -21.79 3.09 8.23
N CYS A 17 -21.09 3.57 7.21
CA CYS A 17 -19.78 4.17 7.37
C CYS A 17 -19.92 5.51 8.11
N PRO A 18 -19.20 5.72 9.23
CA PRO A 18 -19.29 6.95 10.04
C PRO A 18 -18.65 8.17 9.35
N VAL A 19 -17.97 7.98 8.22
CA VAL A 19 -17.34 9.07 7.44
C VAL A 19 -18.25 9.57 6.33
N CYS A 20 -18.89 8.68 5.57
CA CYS A 20 -19.76 9.05 4.45
C CYS A 20 -21.26 8.88 4.74
N PHE A 21 -21.62 8.28 5.89
CA PHE A 21 -22.99 8.04 6.34
C PHE A 21 -23.82 7.18 5.37
N THR A 22 -23.16 6.34 4.58
CA THR A 22 -23.80 5.36 3.69
C THR A 22 -23.46 3.95 4.12
N VAL A 23 -24.27 2.97 3.69
CA VAL A 23 -23.94 1.55 3.84
C VAL A 23 -22.54 1.28 3.35
N MET A 24 -21.77 0.54 4.15
CA MET A 24 -20.38 0.23 3.86
C MET A 24 -20.28 -0.66 2.62
N ALA A 25 -19.48 -0.22 1.66
CA ALA A 25 -18.98 -1.06 0.59
C ALA A 25 -17.46 -1.16 0.73
N GLU A 26 -16.97 -2.38 0.65
CA GLU A 26 -15.57 -2.75 0.92
C GLU A 26 -15.15 -2.28 2.32
N PRO A 27 -15.86 -2.73 3.37
CA PRO A 27 -15.56 -2.31 4.73
C PRO A 27 -14.15 -2.75 5.11
N VAL A 28 -13.51 -1.94 5.93
CA VAL A 28 -12.19 -2.19 6.51
C VAL A 28 -12.36 -2.16 8.02
N ALA A 29 -11.91 -3.22 8.68
CA ALA A 29 -11.69 -3.22 10.12
C ALA A 29 -10.33 -2.56 10.40
N THR A 30 -10.34 -1.47 11.18
CA THR A 30 -9.11 -0.83 11.66
C THR A 30 -8.54 -1.60 12.86
N PRO A 31 -7.25 -1.43 13.22
CA PRO A 31 -6.67 -2.06 14.41
C PRO A 31 -7.38 -1.73 15.74
N CYS A 32 -8.17 -0.65 15.75
CA CYS A 32 -8.99 -0.20 16.88
C CYS A 32 -10.47 -0.64 16.77
N ASP A 33 -10.76 -1.65 15.94
CA ASP A 33 -12.08 -2.27 15.71
C ASP A 33 -13.19 -1.34 15.17
N HIS A 34 -12.84 -0.16 14.69
CA HIS A 34 -13.76 0.70 13.96
C HIS A 34 -13.81 0.34 12.47
N HIS A 35 -15.00 0.44 11.88
CA HIS A 35 -15.27 0.03 10.50
C HIS A 35 -15.57 1.22 9.60
N PHE A 36 -15.00 1.21 8.40
CA PHE A 36 -15.18 2.26 7.40
C PHE A 36 -15.20 1.66 5.99
N CYS A 37 -15.81 2.33 5.01
CA CYS A 37 -15.54 2.00 3.60
C CYS A 37 -14.03 2.15 3.33
N TYR A 38 -13.47 1.25 2.49
CA TYR A 38 -12.06 1.32 2.09
C TYR A 38 -11.66 2.72 1.61
N ILE A 39 -12.48 3.36 0.77
CA ILE A 39 -12.18 4.69 0.23
C ILE A 39 -12.10 5.75 1.32
N CYS A 40 -12.97 5.68 2.33
CA CYS A 40 -12.99 6.66 3.41
C CYS A 40 -11.72 6.57 4.25
N ILE A 41 -11.28 5.36 4.59
CA ILE A 41 -10.05 5.18 5.35
C ILE A 41 -8.81 5.49 4.49
N ALA A 42 -8.79 5.06 3.22
CA ALA A 42 -7.69 5.35 2.29
C ALA A 42 -7.48 6.86 2.11
N GLN A 43 -8.54 7.64 1.92
CA GLN A 43 -8.45 9.11 1.83
C GLN A 43 -7.94 9.76 3.12
N THR A 44 -8.24 9.17 4.28
CA THR A 44 -7.72 9.65 5.57
C THR A 44 -6.21 9.41 5.67
N LEU A 45 -5.75 8.24 5.25
CA LEU A 45 -4.32 7.90 5.21
C LEU A 45 -3.55 8.76 4.19
N GLU A 46 -4.13 9.02 3.02
CA GLU A 46 -3.54 9.91 1.99
C GLU A 46 -3.33 11.34 2.48
N ARG A 47 -4.18 11.82 3.40
CA ARG A 47 -4.03 13.13 4.06
C ARG A 47 -2.98 13.11 5.19
N ASN A 48 -2.18 12.05 5.25
CA ASN A 48 -1.09 11.85 6.21
C ASN A 48 -1.55 11.90 7.67
N ASN A 49 -2.80 11.52 7.93
CA ASN A 49 -3.37 11.59 9.28
C ASN A 49 -3.08 10.33 10.11
N PHE A 50 -2.71 9.21 9.47
CA PHE A 50 -2.38 7.89 10.08
C PHE A 50 -3.10 7.60 11.40
N ALA A 51 -4.41 7.87 11.45
CA ALA A 51 -5.20 7.76 12.67
C ALA A 51 -6.67 7.50 12.33
N CYS A 52 -7.36 6.82 13.23
CA CYS A 52 -8.77 6.48 13.11
C CYS A 52 -9.65 7.75 13.10
N PRO A 53 -10.54 7.93 12.10
CA PRO A 53 -11.48 9.06 12.07
C PRO A 53 -12.43 9.13 13.28
N MET A 54 -12.71 7.99 13.92
CA MET A 54 -13.65 7.92 15.05
C MET A 54 -12.97 8.17 16.40
N CYS A 55 -11.96 7.38 16.75
CA CYS A 55 -11.34 7.42 18.08
C CYS A 55 -9.99 8.16 18.13
N ARG A 56 -9.43 8.53 16.97
CA ARG A 56 -8.11 9.19 16.82
C ARG A 56 -6.91 8.35 17.25
N GLU A 57 -7.09 7.05 17.45
CA GLU A 57 -5.98 6.14 17.68
C GLU A 57 -5.08 6.08 16.43
N GLY A 58 -3.76 6.18 16.66
CA GLY A 58 -2.77 6.17 15.60
C GLY A 58 -2.59 4.79 14.98
N PHE A 59 -2.34 4.75 13.68
CA PHE A 59 -1.94 3.56 12.95
C PHE A 59 -0.42 3.53 12.78
N ALA A 60 0.12 2.35 12.51
CA ALA A 60 1.51 2.23 12.04
C ALA A 60 1.70 3.01 10.72
N GLU A 61 2.90 3.58 10.51
CA GLU A 61 3.22 4.35 9.29
C GLU A 61 3.10 3.52 8.00
N ASP A 62 3.22 2.20 8.10
CA ASP A 62 3.10 1.24 7.01
C ASP A 62 1.74 0.51 7.01
N TYR A 63 0.76 1.01 7.75
CA TYR A 63 -0.59 0.44 7.79
C TYR A 63 -1.24 0.46 6.40
N ILE A 64 -1.70 -0.71 5.97
CA ILE A 64 -2.40 -0.92 4.71
C ILE A 64 -3.81 -1.42 5.06
N PRO A 65 -4.88 -0.65 4.73
CA PRO A 65 -6.26 -1.10 4.89
C PRO A 65 -6.51 -2.40 4.13
N ASP A 66 -7.13 -3.38 4.79
CA ASP A 66 -7.58 -4.63 4.17
C ASP A 66 -9.09 -4.74 4.23
N ILE A 67 -9.68 -5.26 3.16
CA ILE A 67 -11.14 -5.39 3.05
C ILE A 67 -11.58 -6.57 3.90
N ASP A 68 -12.44 -6.30 4.88
CA ASP A 68 -13.11 -7.31 5.67
C ASP A 68 -14.18 -7.99 4.81
N LYS A 69 -13.84 -9.18 4.31
CA LYS A 69 -14.70 -9.97 3.43
C LYS A 69 -15.91 -10.56 4.16
N ASP A 70 -15.78 -10.81 5.45
CA ASP A 70 -16.85 -11.40 6.25
C ASP A 70 -17.90 -10.33 6.54
N LEU A 71 -17.47 -9.13 6.96
CA LEU A 71 -18.35 -7.99 7.13
C LEU A 71 -18.95 -7.53 5.79
N GLN A 72 -18.16 -7.53 4.70
CA GLN A 72 -18.67 -7.27 3.36
C GLN A 72 -19.83 -8.20 2.98
N LYS A 73 -19.69 -9.49 3.26
CA LYS A 73 -20.73 -10.49 3.00
C LYS A 73 -21.95 -10.22 3.87
N GLU A 74 -21.76 -10.00 5.16
CA GLU A 74 -22.83 -9.69 6.11
C GLU A 74 -23.64 -8.46 5.68
N VAL A 75 -22.97 -7.34 5.36
CA VAL A 75 -23.60 -6.11 4.88
C VAL A 75 -24.41 -6.38 3.61
N SER A 76 -23.87 -7.15 2.66
CA SER A 76 -24.56 -7.46 1.40
C SER A 76 -25.81 -8.33 1.58
N GLU A 77 -25.85 -9.17 2.62
CA GLU A 77 -27.00 -10.02 2.95
C GLU A 77 -28.04 -9.27 3.77
N LYS A 78 -27.61 -8.36 4.66
CA LYS A 78 -28.48 -7.62 5.58
C LYS A 78 -29.06 -6.34 4.99
N MET A 79 -28.35 -5.67 4.06
CA MET A 79 -28.76 -4.41 3.42
C MET A 79 -28.58 -4.47 1.88
N PRO A 80 -29.27 -5.40 1.19
CA PRO A 80 -28.97 -5.71 -0.21
C PRO A 80 -29.26 -4.55 -1.18
N GLU A 81 -30.31 -3.77 -0.96
CA GLU A 81 -30.72 -2.69 -1.87
C GLU A 81 -29.74 -1.51 -1.81
N GLU A 82 -29.42 -1.04 -0.61
CA GLU A 82 -28.48 0.05 -0.36
C GLU A 82 -27.06 -0.37 -0.76
N PHE A 83 -26.67 -1.61 -0.42
CA PHE A 83 -25.37 -2.15 -0.80
C PHE A 83 -25.21 -2.20 -2.33
N ALA A 84 -26.25 -2.62 -3.07
CA ALA A 84 -26.23 -2.63 -4.53
C ALA A 84 -26.12 -1.22 -5.11
N GLN A 85 -26.86 -0.24 -4.57
CA GLN A 85 -26.81 1.16 -5.00
C GLN A 85 -25.42 1.78 -4.79
N VAL A 86 -24.86 1.65 -3.58
CA VAL A 86 -23.52 2.17 -3.26
C VAL A 86 -22.46 1.50 -4.13
N THR A 87 -22.52 0.17 -4.27
CA THR A 87 -21.57 -0.58 -5.11
C THR A 87 -21.66 -0.18 -6.58
N GLN A 88 -22.86 0.05 -7.11
CA GLN A 88 -23.06 0.53 -8.48
C GLN A 88 -22.43 1.92 -8.68
N LEU A 89 -22.70 2.86 -7.76
CA LEU A 89 -22.10 4.20 -7.80
C LEU A 89 -20.57 4.14 -7.76
N LEU A 90 -20.00 3.29 -6.89
CA LEU A 90 -18.56 3.09 -6.82
C LEU A 90 -18.00 2.52 -8.13
N LYS A 91 -18.68 1.57 -8.76
CA LYS A 91 -18.27 1.01 -10.07
C LYS A 91 -18.28 2.08 -11.16
N GLU A 92 -19.35 2.87 -11.26
CA GLU A 92 -19.50 3.95 -12.26
C GLU A 92 -18.39 5.00 -12.15
N ASN A 93 -17.91 5.25 -10.92
CA ASN A 93 -16.82 6.19 -10.65
C ASN A 93 -15.43 5.55 -10.67
N ASN A 94 -15.29 4.26 -11.01
CA ASN A 94 -14.02 3.51 -10.95
C ASN A 94 -13.38 3.50 -9.55
N LEU A 95 -14.22 3.45 -8.53
CA LEU A 95 -13.88 3.53 -7.11
C LEU A 95 -14.03 2.16 -6.40
N TYR A 96 -14.84 1.25 -6.94
CA TYR A 96 -15.01 -0.10 -6.37
C TYR A 96 -13.79 -0.99 -6.62
N ARG A 97 -13.20 -1.57 -5.57
CA ARG A 97 -11.99 -2.41 -5.63
C ARG A 97 -12.25 -3.89 -5.91
N GLY A 98 -13.48 -4.38 -5.81
CA GLY A 98 -13.80 -5.78 -6.12
C GLY A 98 -13.59 -6.12 -7.60
N SER A 99 -13.48 -5.10 -8.47
CA SER A 99 -13.03 -5.21 -9.85
C SER A 99 -11.52 -4.96 -10.04
N LEU A 100 -10.77 -4.81 -8.95
CA LEU A 100 -9.33 -4.54 -8.92
C LEU A 100 -8.57 -5.74 -8.34
N LYS A 101 -7.44 -6.04 -8.97
CA LYS A 101 -6.38 -6.89 -8.43
C LYS A 101 -5.43 -6.00 -7.64
N SER A 102 -5.36 -6.20 -6.33
CA SER A 102 -4.35 -5.60 -5.46
C SER A 102 -3.03 -6.38 -5.56
N ILE A 103 -1.96 -5.70 -5.95
CA ILE A 103 -0.61 -6.26 -6.00
C ILE A 103 0.21 -5.64 -4.88
N LYS A 104 0.78 -6.50 -4.03
CA LYS A 104 1.72 -6.08 -2.98
C LYS A 104 3.13 -6.03 -3.53
N PHE A 105 3.70 -4.84 -3.53
CA PHE A 105 5.11 -4.58 -3.80
C PHE A 105 5.85 -4.24 -2.51
N PHE A 106 7.16 -4.37 -2.56
CA PHE A 106 8.08 -4.05 -1.50
C PHE A 106 9.19 -3.17 -2.06
N PHE A 107 9.65 -2.22 -1.25
CA PHE A 107 10.93 -1.57 -1.46
C PHE A 107 11.71 -1.61 -0.15
N GLY A 108 13.02 -1.59 -0.24
CA GLY A 108 13.86 -1.63 0.95
C GLY A 108 15.31 -1.87 0.64
N ASN A 109 16.04 -2.30 1.66
CA ASN A 109 17.40 -2.78 1.51
C ASN A 109 17.65 -4.10 2.24
N ARG A 110 18.63 -4.83 1.72
CA ARG A 110 19.29 -5.97 2.36
C ARG A 110 20.77 -5.68 2.46
N HIS A 111 21.49 -6.26 3.40
CA HIS A 111 22.94 -6.03 3.49
C HIS A 111 23.69 -7.21 4.10
N LYS A 112 25.02 -7.18 3.96
CA LYS A 112 25.96 -8.06 4.67
C LYS A 112 27.21 -7.26 5.03
N GLU A 113 27.80 -7.57 6.18
CA GLU A 113 29.09 -7.00 6.59
C GLU A 113 30.22 -7.45 5.67
N VAL A 114 31.16 -6.54 5.41
CA VAL A 114 32.37 -6.77 4.61
C VAL A 114 33.58 -6.17 5.35
N PRO A 115 34.55 -7.01 5.80
CA PRO A 115 35.69 -6.55 6.61
C PRO A 115 36.66 -5.59 5.89
N GLU A 116 36.80 -5.71 4.56
CA GLU A 116 37.75 -4.94 3.76
C GLU A 116 37.01 -4.01 2.78
N ALA A 117 36.25 -3.07 3.32
CA ALA A 117 35.48 -2.12 2.52
C ALA A 117 36.25 -0.84 2.12
N GLY A 118 37.52 -0.73 2.51
CA GLY A 118 38.33 0.47 2.30
C GLY A 118 38.03 1.61 3.28
N TYR A 119 37.49 1.28 4.47
CA TYR A 119 37.20 2.20 5.57
C TYR A 119 37.81 1.67 6.87
N ASP A 120 38.04 2.55 7.84
CA ASP A 120 38.49 2.18 9.19
C ASP A 120 37.40 1.46 10.01
N GLU A 121 36.16 1.46 9.50
CA GLU A 121 34.98 0.81 10.07
C GLU A 121 34.54 -0.38 9.20
N VAL A 122 33.79 -1.32 9.79
CA VAL A 122 33.17 -2.43 9.05
C VAL A 122 32.24 -1.84 8.01
N GLY A 123 32.49 -2.16 6.73
CA GLY A 123 31.59 -1.74 5.67
C GLY A 123 30.46 -2.73 5.48
N HIS A 124 29.44 -2.33 4.73
CA HIS A 124 28.35 -3.18 4.32
C HIS A 124 28.25 -3.21 2.80
N GLU A 125 28.15 -4.41 2.23
CA GLU A 125 27.62 -4.58 0.89
C GLU A 125 26.09 -4.63 1.02
N TRP A 126 25.42 -3.64 0.44
CA TRP A 126 23.98 -3.49 0.54
C TRP A 126 23.32 -3.48 -0.83
N ILE A 127 22.10 -3.99 -0.86
CA ILE A 127 21.21 -4.06 -2.01
C ILE A 127 20.00 -3.19 -1.72
N CYS A 128 19.73 -2.17 -2.53
CA CYS A 128 18.43 -1.48 -2.50
C CYS A 128 17.56 -2.03 -3.63
N PHE A 129 16.33 -2.43 -3.33
CA PHE A 129 15.48 -3.18 -4.24
C PHE A 129 14.04 -2.65 -4.29
N VAL A 130 13.35 -2.97 -5.39
CA VAL A 130 11.89 -2.93 -5.48
C VAL A 130 11.41 -4.19 -6.18
N GLU A 131 10.47 -4.90 -5.57
CA GLU A 131 10.00 -6.19 -6.07
C GLU A 131 8.57 -6.48 -5.59
N SER A 132 7.88 -7.40 -6.25
CA SER A 132 6.71 -8.10 -5.71
C SER A 132 7.08 -9.54 -5.35
N ALA A 133 6.16 -10.26 -4.70
CA ALA A 133 6.36 -11.70 -4.42
C ALA A 133 6.57 -12.53 -5.70
N ASP A 134 5.97 -12.11 -6.81
CA ASP A 134 6.16 -12.70 -8.13
C ASP A 134 7.05 -11.81 -9.01
N PRO A 135 8.24 -12.27 -9.46
CA PRO A 135 9.10 -11.51 -10.38
C PRO A 135 8.42 -11.18 -11.71
N GLU A 136 7.57 -12.07 -12.26
CA GLU A 136 6.89 -11.81 -13.53
C GLU A 136 5.99 -10.58 -13.43
N VAL A 137 5.23 -10.49 -12.34
CA VAL A 137 4.44 -9.30 -11.99
C VAL A 137 5.34 -8.07 -11.85
N THR A 138 6.53 -8.19 -11.25
CA THR A 138 7.43 -7.03 -11.18
C THR A 138 7.82 -6.52 -12.58
N ASN A 139 8.18 -7.42 -13.49
CA ASN A 139 8.64 -7.08 -14.85
C ASN A 139 7.53 -6.55 -15.78
N LYS A 140 6.32 -7.10 -15.65
CA LYS A 140 5.17 -6.76 -16.49
C LYS A 140 4.58 -5.39 -16.16
N PHE A 141 4.80 -4.87 -14.95
CA PHE A 141 4.15 -3.65 -14.45
C PHE A 141 5.12 -2.48 -14.26
N ILE A 142 6.39 -2.74 -13.95
CA ILE A 142 7.42 -1.71 -13.83
C ILE A 142 8.18 -1.55 -15.16
N THR A 143 8.39 -0.30 -15.58
CA THR A 143 9.20 0.03 -16.77
C THR A 143 10.64 0.28 -16.40
N LYS A 144 10.86 1.09 -15.37
CA LYS A 144 12.18 1.40 -14.83
C LYS A 144 12.08 1.94 -13.41
N ILE A 145 13.17 1.82 -12.68
CA ILE A 145 13.37 2.41 -11.36
C ILE A 145 14.60 3.28 -11.39
N GLU A 146 14.47 4.48 -10.86
CA GLU A 146 15.59 5.37 -10.63
C GLU A 146 15.88 5.43 -9.14
N PHE A 147 17.08 4.99 -8.75
CA PHE A 147 17.63 5.11 -7.41
C PHE A 147 18.53 6.34 -7.36
N LYS A 148 18.20 7.31 -6.51
CA LYS A 148 19.08 8.45 -6.21
C LYS A 148 19.69 8.26 -4.84
N LEU A 149 21.00 8.15 -4.83
CA LEU A 149 21.86 7.96 -3.67
C LEU A 149 22.39 9.30 -3.15
N HIS A 150 23.08 9.26 -2.02
CA HIS A 150 23.86 10.38 -1.54
C HIS A 150 24.90 10.84 -2.61
N PRO A 151 25.18 12.15 -2.74
CA PRO A 151 26.06 12.69 -3.79
C PRO A 151 27.50 12.14 -3.80
N THR A 152 27.97 11.54 -2.70
CA THR A 152 29.31 10.92 -2.62
C THR A 152 29.42 9.64 -3.46
N PHE A 153 28.30 8.98 -3.78
CA PHE A 153 28.30 7.80 -4.63
C PHE A 153 28.43 8.18 -6.11
N HIS A 154 29.20 7.41 -6.86
CA HIS A 154 29.39 7.63 -8.29
C HIS A 154 29.10 6.35 -9.07
N PRO A 155 28.08 6.32 -9.95
CA PRO A 155 27.06 7.37 -10.13
C PRO A 155 26.08 7.45 -8.95
N SER A 156 25.72 8.67 -8.54
CA SER A 156 24.72 8.93 -7.47
C SER A 156 23.28 8.76 -7.95
N LYS A 157 23.06 8.65 -9.26
CA LYS A 157 21.77 8.34 -9.86
C LYS A 157 21.93 7.11 -10.75
N VAL A 158 21.19 6.06 -10.43
CA VAL A 158 21.21 4.79 -11.16
C VAL A 158 19.82 4.49 -11.68
N VAL A 159 19.71 4.15 -12.96
CA VAL A 159 18.43 3.75 -13.58
C VAL A 159 18.51 2.28 -13.94
N VAL A 160 17.58 1.49 -13.41
CA VAL A 160 17.43 0.06 -13.68
C VAL A 160 16.15 -0.15 -14.49
N ASN A 161 16.25 -0.77 -15.66
CA ASN A 161 15.15 -0.91 -16.63
C ASN A 161 14.78 -2.38 -16.91
N LYS A 162 15.37 -3.32 -16.18
CA LYS A 162 15.11 -4.76 -16.28
C LYS A 162 15.24 -5.42 -14.90
N LEU A 163 14.64 -6.59 -14.75
CA LEU A 163 14.84 -7.41 -13.56
C LEU A 163 16.31 -7.86 -13.39
N PRO A 164 16.76 -8.04 -12.13
CA PRO A 164 16.11 -7.58 -10.90
C PRO A 164 16.19 -6.04 -10.79
N PHE A 165 15.11 -5.40 -10.33
CA PHE A 165 15.10 -3.94 -10.13
C PHE A 165 15.78 -3.56 -8.81
N GLN A 166 17.10 -3.74 -8.78
CA GLN A 166 17.93 -3.48 -7.61
C GLN A 166 19.27 -2.88 -7.98
N ILE A 167 19.94 -2.31 -6.99
CA ILE A 167 21.32 -1.85 -7.07
C ILE A 167 22.12 -2.41 -5.92
N THR A 168 23.41 -2.67 -6.15
CA THR A 168 24.35 -3.10 -5.11
C THR A 168 25.47 -2.08 -4.95
N ARG A 169 25.83 -1.76 -3.71
CA ARG A 169 26.92 -0.84 -3.38
C ARG A 169 27.59 -1.26 -2.08
N ILE A 170 28.77 -0.71 -1.84
CA ILE A 170 29.50 -0.84 -0.57
C ILE A 170 29.52 0.53 0.10
N GLY A 171 29.23 0.57 1.39
CA GLY A 171 29.34 1.78 2.21
C GLY A 171 29.24 1.43 3.68
N TRP A 172 29.67 2.37 4.53
CA TRP A 172 29.64 2.22 5.99
C TRP A 172 28.46 2.98 6.64
N GLY A 173 27.97 4.04 5.99
CA GLY A 173 26.94 4.92 6.55
C GLY A 173 25.52 4.66 6.05
N GLU A 174 24.56 4.97 6.92
CA GLU A 174 23.12 5.02 6.61
C GLU A 174 22.76 6.36 5.96
N PHE A 175 21.89 6.31 4.95
CA PHE A 175 21.41 7.51 4.25
C PHE A 175 20.10 7.26 3.51
N GLU A 176 19.41 8.33 3.15
CA GLU A 176 18.17 8.26 2.38
C GLU A 176 18.45 7.96 0.89
N VAL A 177 17.86 6.88 0.39
CA VAL A 177 17.79 6.54 -1.04
C VAL A 177 16.42 6.95 -1.56
N LYS A 178 16.38 7.82 -2.58
CA LYS A 178 15.13 8.15 -3.27
C LYS A 178 14.86 7.14 -4.37
N ILE A 179 13.73 6.45 -4.28
CA ILE A 179 13.28 5.42 -5.20
C ILE A 179 12.15 6.00 -6.05
N ILE A 180 12.35 6.05 -7.36
CA ILE A 180 11.36 6.57 -8.31
C ILE A 180 10.93 5.46 -9.25
N ILE A 181 9.69 4.98 -9.07
CA ILE A 181 9.11 3.90 -9.86
C ILE A 181 8.37 4.49 -11.05
N THR A 182 8.77 4.10 -12.25
CA THR A 182 8.05 4.41 -13.48
C THR A 182 7.25 3.19 -13.92
N TRP A 183 5.92 3.31 -13.85
CA TRP A 183 4.97 2.30 -14.26
C TRP A 183 4.89 2.17 -15.79
N ARG A 184 4.44 1.02 -16.27
CA ARG A 184 4.14 0.83 -17.69
C ARG A 184 3.07 1.80 -18.16
N ALA A 185 3.22 2.29 -19.40
CA ALA A 185 2.34 3.33 -19.96
C ALA A 185 0.85 2.93 -19.93
N TRP A 186 0.54 1.64 -20.12
CA TRP A 186 -0.83 1.13 -20.09
C TRP A 186 -1.52 1.32 -18.72
N MET A 187 -0.75 1.41 -17.63
CA MET A 187 -1.29 1.67 -16.29
C MET A 187 -1.82 3.09 -16.13
N LYS A 188 -1.39 4.04 -16.99
CA LYS A 188 -1.74 5.48 -16.90
C LYS A 188 -1.50 6.08 -15.50
N LYS A 189 -0.56 5.51 -14.73
CA LYS A 189 -0.24 5.94 -13.37
C LYS A 189 0.95 6.90 -13.38
N LYS A 190 0.87 7.96 -12.57
CA LYS A 190 2.02 8.85 -12.32
C LYS A 190 3.15 8.07 -11.66
N GLN A 191 4.39 8.57 -11.79
CA GLN A 191 5.52 7.98 -11.08
C GLN A 191 5.28 7.96 -9.58
N THR A 192 5.59 6.82 -8.95
CA THR A 192 5.58 6.70 -7.48
C THR A 192 6.97 7.03 -6.95
N ARG A 193 7.05 7.76 -5.84
CA ARG A 193 8.31 8.18 -5.22
C ARG A 193 8.31 7.79 -3.76
N TYR A 194 9.37 7.11 -3.33
CA TYR A 194 9.62 6.78 -1.94
C TYR A 194 10.98 7.28 -1.52
N ASN A 195 11.08 7.64 -0.25
CA ASN A 195 12.33 7.87 0.44
C ASN A 195 12.55 6.67 1.36
N HIS A 196 13.67 5.97 1.17
CA HIS A 196 14.03 4.80 1.98
C HIS A 196 15.28 5.12 2.77
N MET A 197 15.23 5.07 4.10
CA MET A 197 16.43 5.16 4.92
C MET A 197 17.14 3.81 4.87
N LEU A 198 18.40 3.77 4.41
CA LEU A 198 19.17 2.54 4.51
C LEU A 198 19.35 2.17 5.98
N SER A 199 19.04 0.92 6.32
CA SER A 199 19.28 0.38 7.64
C SER A 199 20.26 -0.79 7.55
N PHE A 200 21.25 -0.82 8.42
CA PHE A 200 22.18 -1.94 8.59
C PHE A 200 21.90 -2.75 9.86
N GLU A 201 20.69 -2.64 10.41
CA GLU A 201 20.23 -3.50 11.50
C GLU A 201 19.65 -4.81 10.96
N GLY A 202 20.05 -5.95 11.55
CA GLY A 202 19.52 -7.27 11.17
C GLY A 202 19.81 -7.63 9.71
N ASP A 203 18.74 -7.85 8.93
CA ASP A 203 18.80 -8.13 7.48
C ASP A 203 18.53 -6.89 6.62
N GLY A 204 18.44 -5.69 7.23
CA GLY A 204 17.97 -4.45 6.63
C GLY A 204 16.47 -4.22 6.78
N GLU A 205 15.97 -3.10 6.22
CA GLU A 205 14.56 -2.70 6.33
C GLU A 205 13.82 -2.87 4.98
N LYS A 206 12.53 -3.24 5.05
CA LYS A 206 11.63 -3.21 3.89
C LYS A 206 10.25 -2.66 4.25
N LYS A 207 9.64 -1.93 3.33
CA LYS A 207 8.28 -1.40 3.43
C LYS A 207 7.41 -1.95 2.30
N ALA A 208 6.16 -2.24 2.62
CA ALA A 208 5.19 -2.71 1.63
C ALA A 208 4.34 -1.56 1.09
N PHE A 209 3.87 -1.71 -0.14
CA PHE A 209 2.84 -0.83 -0.69
C PHE A 209 1.94 -1.61 -1.66
N ILE A 210 0.69 -1.18 -1.77
CA ILE A 210 -0.30 -1.81 -2.66
C ILE A 210 -0.46 -1.00 -3.93
N VAL A 211 -0.59 -1.69 -5.05
CA VAL A 211 -1.00 -1.12 -6.32
C VAL A 211 -2.25 -1.85 -6.80
N ASP A 212 -3.33 -1.09 -6.94
CA ASP A 212 -4.61 -1.62 -7.42
C ASP A 212 -4.77 -1.42 -8.90
N ILE A 213 -5.18 -2.49 -9.57
CA ILE A 213 -5.19 -2.58 -11.01
C ILE A 213 -6.49 -3.24 -11.43
N PRO A 214 -7.28 -2.63 -12.33
CA PRO A 214 -8.46 -3.29 -12.87
C PRO A 214 -8.15 -4.71 -13.35
N ILE A 215 -8.97 -5.69 -12.93
CA ILE A 215 -8.75 -7.12 -13.17
C ILE A 215 -8.55 -7.41 -14.66
N ASP A 216 -9.37 -6.80 -15.52
CA ASP A 216 -9.27 -6.91 -16.99
C ASP A 216 -7.89 -6.48 -17.51
N LYS A 217 -7.32 -5.41 -16.94
CA LYS A 217 -6.00 -4.92 -17.29
C LYS A 217 -4.90 -5.80 -16.71
N TYR A 218 -5.08 -6.31 -15.50
CA TYR A 218 -4.17 -7.26 -14.88
C TYR A 218 -4.05 -8.53 -15.73
N GLU A 219 -5.17 -9.16 -16.06
CA GLU A 219 -5.21 -10.39 -16.87
C GLU A 219 -4.59 -10.17 -18.24
N LYS A 220 -4.91 -9.05 -18.91
CA LYS A 220 -4.29 -8.68 -20.18
C LYS A 220 -2.78 -8.45 -20.08
N ALA A 221 -2.29 -7.93 -18.97
CA ALA A 221 -0.85 -7.72 -18.76
C ALA A 221 -0.11 -9.04 -18.47
N MET A 222 -0.78 -9.98 -17.81
CA MET A 222 -0.22 -11.29 -17.45
C MET A 222 -0.30 -12.32 -18.58
N THR A 223 -1.12 -12.08 -19.60
CA THR A 223 -1.10 -12.84 -20.86
C THR A 223 0.10 -12.42 -21.73
#